data_AF-A0A2V8VUL3-F1
#
_entry.id   AF-A0A2V8VUL3-F1
#
_cell.length_a   1.000
_cell.length_b   1.000
_cell.length_c   1.000
_cell.angle_alpha   90.00
_cell.angle_beta   90.00
_cell.angle_gamma   90.00
#
_symmetry.space_group_name_H-M   'P 1'
#
loop_
_entity.id
_entity.type
_entity.pdbx_description
1 polymer ?
#
loop_
_entity_poly.entity_id
_entity_poly.type
_entity_poly.pdbx_seq_one_letter_code
_entity_poly.pdbx_strand_id
1 'polypeptide(L)'
;MSRRIGLCGAVRMLLALALFVPGSAKLDAASPPAPARAGEAPEDEKQVAALLFPRVDLEALKSKGPGVLPIMVRLYERSDEERRTTLASAFYGLGWKSPDAKRVLMRDAHTQNQELRLQVQWALGRVSSDQDVVDVLVDNMRTDPNPLFRDKAACALAHDQIHLTDAQKVHLYGRLIQALRDQEPQVRAIASQALQIQTGQSKGYRPDAPPEEREASIRLWERWLQEYRSNL
;
A
#
# COMPACT_ATOMS: atom_id res chain seq x y z
N MET A 1 6.92 6.74 -39.21
CA MET A 1 7.44 5.70 -40.14
C MET A 1 7.58 4.38 -39.38
N SER A 2 6.93 3.34 -39.94
CA SER A 2 7.11 1.88 -39.79
C SER A 2 7.28 1.29 -38.38
N ARG A 3 6.23 0.72 -37.77
CA ARG A 3 5.65 -0.64 -37.96
C ARG A 3 6.62 -1.79 -37.66
N ARG A 4 6.39 -2.45 -36.52
CA ARG A 4 6.86 -3.81 -36.20
C ARG A 4 6.08 -4.83 -37.05
N ILE A 5 6.80 -5.70 -37.76
CA ILE A 5 6.36 -6.91 -38.45
C ILE A 5 7.11 -8.04 -37.74
N GLY A 6 6.44 -9.02 -37.12
CA GLY A 6 6.05 -10.30 -37.72
C GLY A 6 6.97 -11.39 -37.14
N LEU A 7 6.49 -12.19 -36.18
CA LEU A 7 5.95 -13.55 -36.33
C LEU A 7 6.90 -14.61 -36.92
N CYS A 8 7.02 -15.70 -36.15
CA CYS A 8 7.20 -17.10 -36.55
C CYS A 8 8.30 -17.48 -37.56
N GLY A 9 9.24 -18.29 -37.08
CA GLY A 9 10.10 -19.12 -37.93
C GLY A 9 10.76 -20.24 -37.14
N ALA A 10 10.17 -21.44 -37.18
CA ALA A 10 10.78 -22.68 -36.74
C ALA A 10 11.68 -23.24 -37.84
N VAL A 11 12.89 -23.73 -37.55
CA VAL A 11 13.57 -24.76 -38.37
C VAL A 11 14.49 -25.66 -37.52
N ARG A 12 14.41 -26.93 -37.88
CA ARG A 12 15.06 -28.18 -37.46
C ARG A 12 16.60 -28.18 -37.28
N MET A 13 17.02 -28.89 -36.22
CA MET A 13 17.80 -30.15 -36.20
C MET A 13 18.90 -30.37 -37.27
N LEU A 14 20.15 -30.57 -36.82
CA LEU A 14 21.09 -31.57 -37.36
C LEU A 14 22.22 -31.88 -36.36
N LEU A 15 22.48 -33.18 -36.21
CA LEU A 15 23.58 -33.80 -35.44
C LEU A 15 24.96 -33.52 -36.09
N ALA A 16 25.99 -33.44 -35.26
CA ALA A 16 27.33 -33.96 -35.58
C ALA A 16 28.09 -34.39 -34.30
N LEU A 17 28.42 -35.69 -34.24
CA LEU A 17 29.53 -36.29 -33.46
C LEU A 17 30.86 -35.63 -33.87
N ALA A 18 31.97 -35.64 -33.13
CA ALA A 18 32.42 -36.04 -31.81
C ALA A 18 33.83 -35.41 -31.65
N LEU A 19 34.40 -35.33 -30.45
CA LEU A 19 35.79 -35.73 -30.17
C LEU A 19 36.10 -35.58 -28.66
N PHE A 20 36.87 -36.55 -28.20
CA PHE A 20 37.24 -36.91 -26.83
C PHE A 20 38.61 -36.34 -26.48
N VAL A 21 38.79 -35.75 -25.28
CA VAL A 21 40.02 -35.82 -24.46
C VAL A 21 39.65 -35.53 -22.98
N PRO A 22 40.14 -36.30 -21.99
CA PRO A 22 39.75 -36.20 -20.58
C PRO A 22 40.60 -35.20 -19.79
N GLY A 23 40.00 -34.54 -18.80
CA GLY A 23 40.68 -33.66 -17.84
C GLY A 23 40.01 -33.75 -16.48
N SER A 24 40.55 -34.59 -15.60
CA SER A 24 40.10 -34.80 -14.23
C SER A 24 40.57 -33.66 -13.32
N ALA A 25 39.79 -32.59 -13.22
CA ALA A 25 39.94 -31.62 -12.14
C ALA A 25 38.98 -31.99 -11.00
N LYS A 26 39.54 -32.39 -9.85
CA LYS A 26 38.79 -32.50 -8.59
C LYS A 26 38.32 -31.09 -8.22
N LEU A 27 37.04 -30.82 -8.47
CA LEU A 27 36.31 -29.73 -7.84
C LEU A 27 35.92 -30.22 -6.45
N ASP A 28 36.56 -29.66 -5.43
CA ASP A 28 36.07 -29.75 -4.05
C ASP A 28 34.71 -29.06 -3.99
N ALA A 29 33.66 -29.86 -4.18
CA ALA A 29 32.30 -29.45 -3.95
C ALA A 29 32.15 -29.18 -2.45
N ALA A 30 32.21 -27.90 -2.07
CA ALA A 30 31.66 -27.46 -0.80
C ALA A 30 30.25 -28.04 -0.69
N SER A 31 30.02 -28.83 0.36
CA SER A 31 28.72 -29.45 0.60
C SER A 31 27.64 -28.36 0.61
N PRO A 32 26.49 -28.58 -0.07
CA PRO A 32 25.39 -27.63 0.04
C PRO A 32 25.00 -27.50 1.51
N PRO A 33 24.67 -26.28 1.99
CA PRO A 33 24.22 -26.09 3.36
C PRO A 33 23.05 -27.04 3.63
N ALA A 34 23.12 -27.74 4.77
CA ALA A 34 22.12 -28.71 5.17
C ALA A 34 20.71 -28.10 5.08
N PRO A 35 19.71 -28.84 4.59
CA PRO A 35 18.33 -28.35 4.58
C PRO A 35 17.94 -27.97 6.01
N ALA A 36 17.33 -26.79 6.16
CA ALA A 36 16.85 -26.29 7.43
C ALA A 36 16.01 -27.37 8.13
N ARG A 37 16.29 -27.61 9.42
CA ARG A 37 15.52 -28.55 10.23
C ARG A 37 14.06 -28.09 10.25
N ALA A 38 13.16 -28.97 9.83
CA ALA A 38 11.72 -28.71 9.81
C ALA A 38 11.24 -28.36 11.23
N GLY A 39 10.97 -27.07 11.48
CA GLY A 39 10.45 -26.57 12.75
C GLY A 39 11.14 -25.32 13.30
N GLU A 40 12.37 -25.00 12.88
CA GLU A 40 13.04 -23.78 13.32
C GLU A 40 12.75 -22.62 12.35
N ALA A 41 12.35 -21.47 12.91
CA ALA A 41 12.26 -20.24 12.15
C ALA A 41 13.63 -19.93 11.51
N PRO A 42 13.67 -19.54 10.22
CA PRO A 42 14.89 -19.08 9.58
C PRO A 42 15.66 -18.05 10.43
N GLU A 43 16.99 -18.10 10.40
CA GLU A 43 17.84 -17.24 11.24
C GLU A 43 17.61 -15.74 10.97
N ASP A 44 17.28 -15.38 9.73
CA ASP A 44 16.90 -14.02 9.34
C ASP A 44 15.58 -13.57 9.99
N GLU A 45 14.59 -14.47 10.10
CA GLU A 45 13.34 -14.24 10.83
C GLU A 45 13.59 -14.03 12.33
N LYS A 46 14.47 -14.82 12.95
CA LYS A 46 14.84 -14.64 14.37
C LYS A 46 15.47 -13.26 14.60
N GLN A 47 16.41 -12.86 13.74
CA GLN A 47 17.10 -11.58 13.84
C GLN A 47 16.16 -10.39 13.63
N VAL A 48 15.26 -10.45 12.65
CA VAL A 48 14.27 -9.37 12.43
C VAL A 48 13.21 -9.36 13.54
N ALA A 49 12.77 -10.52 14.03
CA ALA A 49 11.83 -10.61 15.14
C ALA A 49 12.39 -10.00 16.43
N ALA A 50 13.69 -10.17 16.71
CA ALA A 50 14.35 -9.56 17.86
C ALA A 50 14.37 -8.01 17.81
N LEU A 51 14.22 -7.41 16.61
CA LEU A 51 14.10 -5.96 16.43
C LEU A 51 12.66 -5.46 16.48
N LEU A 52 11.68 -6.37 16.46
CA LEU A 52 10.26 -6.03 16.48
C LEU A 52 9.64 -6.26 17.85
N PHE A 53 10.13 -7.25 18.60
CA PHE A 53 9.53 -7.72 19.84
C PHE A 53 10.56 -7.75 21.00
N PRO A 54 10.18 -7.36 22.23
CA PRO A 54 8.86 -6.87 22.65
C PRO A 54 8.59 -5.39 22.30
N ARG A 55 9.62 -4.67 21.82
CA ARG A 55 9.52 -3.27 21.41
C ARG A 55 10.21 -3.09 20.07
N VAL A 56 9.59 -2.32 19.18
CA VAL A 56 10.14 -2.02 17.87
C VAL A 56 11.39 -1.15 18.00
N ASP A 57 12.52 -1.65 17.51
CA ASP A 57 13.75 -0.90 17.25
C ASP A 57 13.76 -0.44 15.79
N LEU A 58 13.09 0.69 15.55
CA LEU A 58 12.90 1.22 14.21
C LEU A 58 14.21 1.67 13.57
N GLU A 59 15.17 2.17 14.35
CA GLU A 59 16.45 2.64 13.83
C GLU A 59 17.34 1.47 13.40
N ALA A 60 17.35 0.37 14.18
CA ALA A 60 18.01 -0.86 13.77
C ALA A 60 17.37 -1.44 12.49
N LEU A 61 16.04 -1.45 12.38
CA LEU A 61 15.34 -1.89 11.17
C LEU A 61 15.70 -1.01 9.95
N LYS A 62 15.73 0.32 10.12
CA LYS A 62 16.17 1.25 9.06
C LYS A 62 17.61 0.99 8.63
N SER A 63 18.52 0.74 9.57
CA SER A 63 19.93 0.47 9.28
C SER A 63 20.15 -0.80 8.44
N LYS A 64 19.25 -1.79 8.54
CA LYS A 64 19.26 -3.01 7.71
C LYS A 64 18.70 -2.78 6.29
N GLY A 65 17.98 -1.68 6.07
CA GLY A 65 17.41 -1.31 4.79
C GLY A 65 16.17 -2.12 4.36
N PRO A 66 15.60 -1.84 3.18
CA PRO A 66 14.32 -2.43 2.71
C PRO A 66 14.30 -3.96 2.57
N GLY A 67 15.46 -4.62 2.60
CA GLY A 67 15.57 -6.09 2.57
C GLY A 67 14.89 -6.79 3.75
N VAL A 68 14.54 -6.08 4.82
CA VAL A 68 13.77 -6.65 5.95
C VAL A 68 12.28 -6.83 5.62
N LEU A 69 11.73 -6.14 4.62
CA LEU A 69 10.29 -6.15 4.34
C LEU A 69 9.74 -7.55 4.00
N PRO A 70 10.38 -8.37 3.14
CA PRO A 70 9.92 -9.74 2.91
C PRO A 70 9.91 -10.60 4.18
N ILE A 71 10.83 -10.36 5.11
CA ILE A 71 10.91 -11.08 6.38
C ILE A 71 9.76 -10.66 7.29
N MET A 72 9.52 -9.35 7.41
CA MET A 72 8.39 -8.79 8.16
C MET A 72 7.03 -9.28 7.63
N VAL A 73 6.89 -9.43 6.31
CA VAL A 73 5.68 -9.99 5.69
C VAL A 73 5.47 -11.44 6.12
N ARG A 74 6.50 -12.30 6.09
CA ARG A 74 6.39 -13.69 6.56
C ARG A 74 6.05 -13.76 8.05
N LEU A 75 6.65 -12.89 8.86
CA LEU A 75 6.32 -12.76 10.28
C LEU A 75 4.85 -12.37 10.47
N TYR A 76 4.34 -11.42 9.69
CA TYR A 76 2.94 -10.98 9.74
C TYR A 76 1.96 -12.12 9.47
N GLU A 77 2.20 -12.90 8.41
CA GLU A 77 1.30 -13.99 8.02
C GLU A 77 1.19 -15.10 9.08
N ARG A 78 2.23 -15.30 9.89
CA ARG A 78 2.30 -16.33 10.94
C ARG A 78 2.01 -15.80 12.34
N SER A 79 1.72 -14.51 12.47
CA SER A 79 1.51 -13.83 13.75
C SER A 79 0.03 -13.79 14.16
N ASP A 80 -0.20 -13.76 15.48
CA ASP A 80 -1.46 -13.35 16.09
C ASP A 80 -1.71 -11.84 15.93
N GLU A 81 -2.88 -11.37 16.38
CA GLU A 81 -3.28 -9.97 16.20
C GLU A 81 -2.38 -8.97 16.95
N GLU A 82 -1.86 -9.33 18.13
CA GLU A 82 -0.95 -8.48 18.91
C GLU A 82 0.37 -8.26 18.16
N ARG A 83 0.95 -9.34 17.64
CA ARG A 83 2.20 -9.26 16.87
C ARG A 83 1.99 -8.61 15.51
N ARG A 84 0.85 -8.83 14.85
CA ARG A 84 0.47 -8.10 13.63
C ARG A 84 0.32 -6.61 13.87
N THR A 85 -0.21 -6.20 15.02
CA THR A 85 -0.34 -4.79 15.40
C THR A 85 1.04 -4.13 15.47
N THR A 86 1.99 -4.80 16.12
CA THR A 86 3.39 -4.35 16.22
C THR A 86 4.04 -4.25 14.83
N LEU A 87 3.82 -5.26 13.98
CA LEU A 87 4.34 -5.27 12.60
C LEU A 87 3.72 -4.17 11.73
N ALA A 88 2.42 -3.92 11.84
CA ALA A 88 1.74 -2.82 11.13
C ALA A 88 2.31 -1.46 11.54
N SER A 89 2.52 -1.23 12.84
CA SER A 89 3.20 -0.02 13.35
C SER A 89 4.63 0.09 12.79
N ALA A 90 5.39 -1.01 12.73
CA ALA A 90 6.72 -1.01 12.13
C ALA A 90 6.69 -0.69 10.62
N PHE A 91 5.75 -1.24 9.85
CA PHE A 91 5.56 -0.89 8.44
C PHE A 91 5.27 0.61 8.26
N TYR A 92 4.40 1.18 9.10
CA TYR A 92 4.12 2.61 9.12
C TYR A 92 5.39 3.44 9.39
N GLY A 93 6.13 3.11 10.44
CA GLY A 93 7.34 3.83 10.87
C GLY A 93 8.47 3.77 9.84
N LEU A 94 8.62 2.64 9.13
CA LEU A 94 9.59 2.50 8.05
C LEU A 94 9.17 3.29 6.81
N GLY A 95 7.89 3.25 6.46
CA GLY A 95 7.31 4.02 5.36
C GLY A 95 7.80 3.63 3.98
N TRP A 96 8.39 2.45 3.81
CA TRP A 96 8.83 1.94 2.52
C TRP A 96 7.68 1.31 1.76
N LYS A 97 7.63 1.58 0.44
CA LYS A 97 6.66 0.94 -0.44
C LYS A 97 6.95 -0.56 -0.56
N SER A 98 5.92 -1.38 -0.43
CA SER A 98 6.04 -2.84 -0.59
C SER A 98 4.69 -3.44 -1.01
N PRO A 99 4.60 -4.01 -2.22
CA PRO A 99 3.40 -4.71 -2.67
C PRO A 99 2.99 -5.87 -1.74
N ASP A 100 3.97 -6.55 -1.15
CA ASP A 100 3.71 -7.65 -0.21
C ASP A 100 3.20 -7.15 1.14
N ALA A 101 3.76 -6.05 1.67
CA ALA A 101 3.25 -5.43 2.89
C ALA A 101 1.82 -4.93 2.68
N LYS A 102 1.55 -4.25 1.55
CA LYS A 102 0.19 -3.88 1.13
C LYS A 102 -0.72 -5.10 1.16
N ARG A 103 -0.34 -6.19 0.48
CA ARG A 103 -1.17 -7.40 0.37
C ARG A 103 -1.57 -7.96 1.73
N VAL A 104 -0.64 -8.06 2.68
CA VAL A 104 -0.95 -8.61 4.00
C VAL A 104 -1.74 -7.64 4.87
N LEU A 105 -1.45 -6.35 4.81
CA LEU A 105 -2.19 -5.31 5.55
C LEU A 105 -3.64 -5.17 5.06
N MET A 106 -3.88 -5.27 3.75
CA MET A 106 -5.24 -5.22 3.18
C MET A 106 -6.16 -6.31 3.73
N ARG A 107 -5.63 -7.46 4.19
CA ARG A 107 -6.43 -8.53 4.80
C ARG A 107 -7.03 -8.13 6.15
N ASP A 108 -6.36 -7.23 6.86
CA ASP A 108 -6.77 -6.77 8.19
C ASP A 108 -7.36 -5.34 8.17
N ALA A 109 -7.62 -4.76 6.98
CA ALA A 109 -8.19 -3.41 6.85
C ALA A 109 -9.57 -3.24 7.51
N HIS A 110 -10.29 -4.36 7.69
CA HIS A 110 -11.61 -4.45 8.31
C HIS A 110 -11.66 -5.43 9.49
N THR A 111 -10.51 -5.76 10.09
CA THR A 111 -10.49 -6.59 11.30
C THR A 111 -11.30 -5.94 12.44
N GLN A 112 -11.89 -6.77 13.31
CA GLN A 112 -12.64 -6.30 14.48
C GLN A 112 -11.70 -5.87 15.62
N ASN A 113 -10.44 -6.30 15.58
CA ASN A 113 -9.43 -5.80 16.51
C ASN A 113 -9.11 -4.33 16.21
N GLN A 114 -9.64 -3.44 17.06
CA GLN A 114 -9.59 -2.00 16.82
C GLN A 114 -8.16 -1.46 16.76
N GLU A 115 -7.25 -1.97 17.58
CA GLU A 115 -5.85 -1.53 17.60
C GLU A 115 -5.13 -1.98 16.33
N LEU A 116 -5.26 -3.25 15.95
CA LEU A 116 -4.69 -3.75 14.70
C LEU A 116 -5.21 -2.97 13.50
N ARG A 117 -6.53 -2.76 13.43
CA ARG A 117 -7.18 -2.04 12.34
C ARG A 117 -6.68 -0.60 12.21
N LEU A 118 -6.42 0.07 13.33
CA LEU A 118 -5.88 1.43 13.36
C LEU A 118 -4.47 1.46 12.75
N GLN A 119 -3.58 0.58 13.22
CA GLN A 119 -2.21 0.50 12.71
C GLN A 119 -2.18 0.12 11.23
N VAL A 120 -3.05 -0.78 10.79
CA VAL A 120 -3.20 -1.17 9.39
C VAL A 120 -3.57 0.02 8.52
N GLN A 121 -4.57 0.83 8.91
CA GLN A 121 -4.99 1.99 8.12
C GLN A 121 -3.87 3.03 7.96
N TRP A 122 -3.10 3.29 9.03
CA TRP A 122 -1.94 4.17 8.95
C TRP A 122 -0.84 3.60 8.06
N ALA A 123 -0.52 2.31 8.22
CA ALA A 123 0.52 1.66 7.45
C ALA A 123 0.19 1.59 5.95
N LEU A 124 -1.06 1.33 5.58
CA LEU A 124 -1.50 1.18 4.19
C LEU A 124 -1.13 2.38 3.31
N GLY A 125 -1.39 3.61 3.78
CA GLY A 125 -1.02 4.82 3.04
C GLY A 125 0.48 4.97 2.81
N ARG A 126 1.27 4.51 3.78
CA ARG A 126 2.73 4.57 3.70
C ARG A 126 3.30 3.51 2.77
N VAL A 127 2.79 2.28 2.79
CA VAL A 127 3.35 1.16 2.03
C VAL A 127 2.88 1.05 0.58
N SER A 128 1.82 1.77 0.19
CA SER A 128 1.29 1.72 -1.18
C SER A 128 0.67 3.05 -1.60
N SER A 129 0.65 3.30 -2.90
CA SER A 129 -0.10 4.39 -3.55
C SER A 129 -1.09 3.84 -4.58
N ASP A 130 -1.38 2.54 -4.48
CA ASP A 130 -2.27 1.85 -5.41
C ASP A 130 -3.73 2.28 -5.19
N GLN A 131 -4.49 2.23 -6.28
CA GLN A 131 -5.86 2.71 -6.30
C GLN A 131 -6.78 1.98 -5.31
N ASP A 132 -6.60 0.68 -5.12
CA ASP A 132 -7.37 -0.14 -4.17
C ASP A 132 -7.12 0.23 -2.71
N VAL A 133 -5.93 0.73 -2.37
CA VAL A 133 -5.64 1.28 -1.03
C VAL A 133 -6.38 2.60 -0.82
N VAL A 134 -6.38 3.47 -1.84
CA VAL A 134 -7.16 4.70 -1.81
C VAL A 134 -8.65 4.37 -1.65
N ASP A 135 -9.15 3.39 -2.40
CA ASP A 135 -10.54 2.96 -2.33
C ASP A 135 -10.92 2.45 -0.94
N VAL A 136 -10.12 1.56 -0.35
CA VAL A 136 -10.38 1.05 1.01
C VAL A 136 -10.34 2.16 2.06
N LEU A 137 -9.42 3.12 1.96
CA LEU A 137 -9.37 4.24 2.89
C LEU A 137 -10.57 5.18 2.70
N VAL A 138 -10.99 5.46 1.47
CA VAL A 138 -12.21 6.23 1.22
C VAL A 138 -13.45 5.48 1.73
N ASP A 139 -13.52 4.17 1.54
CA ASP A 139 -14.66 3.38 2.00
C ASP A 139 -14.72 3.32 3.52
N ASN A 140 -13.59 3.15 4.22
CA ASN A 140 -13.52 3.29 5.68
C ASN A 140 -13.95 4.68 6.15
N MET A 141 -13.48 5.74 5.48
CA MET A 141 -13.86 7.13 5.77
C MET A 141 -15.39 7.35 5.68
N ARG A 142 -16.04 6.69 4.70
CA ARG A 142 -17.47 6.88 4.43
C ARG A 142 -18.37 5.96 5.24
N THR A 143 -17.98 4.70 5.41
CA THR A 143 -18.91 3.62 5.79
C THR A 143 -18.56 2.94 7.09
N ASP A 144 -17.39 3.23 7.69
CA ASP A 144 -17.05 2.57 8.93
C ASP A 144 -18.08 2.90 10.03
N PRO A 145 -18.68 1.91 10.72
CA PRO A 145 -19.62 2.17 11.81
C PRO A 145 -19.02 3.01 12.94
N ASN A 146 -17.72 2.91 13.21
CA ASN A 146 -17.09 3.64 14.28
C ASN A 146 -16.54 5.00 13.78
N PRO A 147 -17.06 6.14 14.28
CA PRO A 147 -16.62 7.48 13.87
C PRO A 147 -15.11 7.70 13.98
N LEU A 148 -14.45 7.05 14.94
CA LEU A 148 -13.01 7.14 15.13
C LEU A 148 -12.26 6.73 13.86
N PHE A 149 -12.60 5.60 13.22
CA PHE A 149 -11.84 5.20 12.03
C PHE A 149 -12.30 5.95 10.77
N ARG A 150 -13.51 6.51 10.74
CA ARG A 150 -13.85 7.49 9.70
C ARG A 150 -12.88 8.66 9.71
N ASP A 151 -12.63 9.22 10.89
CA ASP A 151 -11.66 10.32 11.08
C ASP A 151 -10.22 9.88 10.79
N LYS A 152 -9.82 8.66 11.17
CA LYS A 152 -8.45 8.18 10.90
C LYS A 152 -8.19 7.93 9.41
N ALA A 153 -9.15 7.36 8.70
CA ALA A 153 -9.07 7.23 7.26
C ALA A 153 -9.02 8.59 6.58
N ALA A 154 -9.80 9.57 7.07
CA ALA A 154 -9.73 10.96 6.61
C ALA A 154 -8.33 11.57 6.79
N CYS A 155 -7.72 11.40 7.97
CA CYS A 155 -6.38 11.90 8.23
C CYS A 155 -5.35 11.30 7.27
N ALA A 156 -5.45 10.01 6.96
CA ALA A 156 -4.57 9.34 6.01
C ALA A 156 -4.73 9.92 4.59
N LEU A 157 -5.97 10.17 4.16
CA LEU A 157 -6.28 10.74 2.85
C LEU A 157 -5.94 12.23 2.73
N ALA A 158 -5.97 13.00 3.83
CA ALA A 158 -5.80 14.45 3.82
C ALA A 158 -4.35 14.91 3.98
N HIS A 159 -3.57 14.30 4.87
CA HIS A 159 -2.25 14.81 5.26
C HIS A 159 -1.09 14.17 4.51
N ASP A 160 -1.27 13.87 3.22
CA ASP A 160 -0.27 13.26 2.34
C ASP A 160 0.39 11.98 2.95
N GLN A 161 -0.35 11.25 3.79
CA GLN A 161 0.16 9.96 4.30
C GLN A 161 0.20 8.91 3.19
N ILE A 162 -0.52 9.16 2.10
CA ILE A 162 -0.46 8.43 0.83
C ILE A 162 0.27 9.30 -0.19
N HIS A 163 1.53 8.97 -0.48
CA HIS A 163 2.29 9.68 -1.50
C HIS A 163 1.78 9.31 -2.90
N LEU A 164 0.85 10.11 -3.44
CA LEU A 164 0.27 9.96 -4.77
C LEU A 164 0.97 10.88 -5.78
N THR A 165 1.21 10.37 -6.99
CA THR A 165 1.53 11.24 -8.14
C THR A 165 0.32 12.10 -8.50
N ASP A 166 0.55 13.22 -9.19
CA ASP A 166 -0.56 14.10 -9.61
C ASP A 166 -1.60 13.38 -10.48
N ALA A 167 -1.16 12.43 -11.32
CA ALA A 167 -2.07 11.56 -12.07
C ALA A 167 -2.91 10.65 -11.17
N GLN A 168 -2.33 10.09 -10.10
CA GLN A 168 -3.08 9.26 -9.14
C GLN A 168 -4.04 10.09 -8.29
N LYS A 169 -3.72 11.36 -7.99
CA LYS A 169 -4.61 12.25 -7.23
C LYS A 169 -5.94 12.49 -7.93
N VAL A 170 -6.02 12.39 -9.26
CA VAL A 170 -7.29 12.50 -10.01
C VAL A 170 -8.34 11.53 -9.46
N HIS A 171 -7.94 10.28 -9.18
CA HIS A 171 -8.84 9.28 -8.63
C HIS A 171 -9.29 9.63 -7.21
N LEU A 172 -8.33 9.97 -6.34
CA LEU A 172 -8.62 10.42 -4.97
C LEU A 172 -9.61 11.58 -4.96
N TYR A 173 -9.36 12.62 -5.76
CA TYR A 173 -10.23 13.78 -5.84
C TYR A 173 -11.62 13.42 -6.34
N GLY A 174 -11.74 12.58 -7.37
CA GLY A 174 -13.04 12.10 -7.83
C GLY A 174 -13.83 11.40 -6.72
N ARG A 175 -13.16 10.53 -5.95
CA ARG A 175 -13.76 9.81 -4.81
C ARG A 175 -14.18 10.77 -3.67
N LEU A 176 -13.36 11.76 -3.34
CA LEU A 176 -13.68 12.76 -2.31
C LEU A 176 -14.83 13.69 -2.77
N ILE A 177 -14.85 14.11 -4.03
CA ILE A 177 -15.93 14.93 -4.61
C ILE A 177 -17.25 14.16 -4.59
N GLN A 178 -17.23 12.86 -4.88
CA GLN A 178 -18.42 12.01 -4.73
C GLN A 178 -18.92 11.98 -3.28
N ALA A 179 -18.02 11.91 -2.30
CA ALA A 179 -18.36 11.88 -0.87
C ALA A 179 -18.97 13.20 -0.35
N LEU A 180 -18.84 14.32 -1.09
CA LEU A 180 -19.59 15.55 -0.77
C LEU A 180 -21.11 15.36 -0.93
N ARG A 181 -21.57 14.38 -1.71
CA ARG A 181 -23.00 14.06 -1.87
C ARG A 181 -23.54 13.10 -0.81
N ASP A 182 -22.71 12.68 0.15
CA ASP A 182 -23.10 11.65 1.12
C ASP A 182 -24.25 12.14 2.03
N GLN A 183 -25.11 11.22 2.49
CA GLN A 183 -26.24 11.56 3.33
C GLN A 183 -25.80 11.91 4.76
N GLU A 184 -24.69 11.31 5.21
CA GLU A 184 -24.13 11.54 6.55
C GLU A 184 -23.37 12.89 6.58
N PRO A 185 -23.79 13.87 7.41
CA PRO A 185 -23.10 15.16 7.53
C PRO A 185 -21.62 15.04 7.87
N GLN A 186 -21.24 14.09 8.73
CA GLN A 186 -19.83 13.89 9.09
C GLN A 186 -18.99 13.51 7.85
N VAL A 187 -19.49 12.62 7.00
CA VAL A 187 -18.77 12.19 5.78
C VAL A 187 -18.56 13.36 4.83
N ARG A 188 -19.56 14.22 4.68
CA ARG A 188 -19.46 15.43 3.85
C ARG A 188 -18.43 16.42 4.41
N ALA A 189 -18.42 16.62 5.72
CA ALA A 189 -17.48 17.53 6.39
C ALA A 189 -16.04 17.04 6.22
N ILE A 190 -15.82 15.76 6.47
CA ILE A 190 -14.54 15.09 6.28
C ILE A 190 -14.05 15.22 4.83
N ALA A 191 -14.89 14.90 3.84
CA ALA A 191 -14.52 14.95 2.43
C ALA A 191 -14.16 16.38 1.99
N SER A 192 -14.94 17.38 2.44
CA SER A 192 -14.65 18.78 2.20
C SER A 192 -13.33 19.21 2.83
N GLN A 193 -13.05 18.77 4.06
CA GLN A 193 -11.80 19.08 4.75
C GLN A 193 -10.60 18.44 4.04
N ALA A 194 -10.71 17.18 3.61
CA ALA A 194 -9.66 16.50 2.87
C ALA A 194 -9.35 17.21 1.54
N LEU A 195 -10.37 17.62 0.78
CA LEU A 195 -10.19 18.42 -0.44
C LEU A 195 -9.52 19.77 -0.15
N GLN A 196 -9.93 20.46 0.92
CA GLN A 196 -9.33 21.73 1.33
C GLN A 196 -7.86 21.59 1.71
N ILE A 197 -7.48 20.54 2.44
CA ILE A 197 -6.09 20.28 2.81
C ILE A 197 -5.25 19.94 1.58
N GLN A 198 -5.76 19.07 0.70
CA GLN A 198 -5.02 18.60 -0.48
C GLN A 198 -4.85 19.67 -1.57
N THR A 199 -5.82 20.57 -1.72
CA THR A 199 -5.89 21.50 -2.86
C THR A 199 -5.77 22.98 -2.47
N GLY A 200 -5.86 23.31 -1.18
CA GLY A 200 -5.94 24.68 -0.69
C GLY A 200 -7.27 25.38 -0.99
N GLN A 201 -8.30 24.68 -1.50
CA GLN A 201 -9.56 25.28 -1.95
C GLN A 201 -10.79 24.64 -1.29
N SER A 202 -11.84 25.44 -1.05
CA SER A 202 -13.13 24.94 -0.53
C SER A 202 -14.24 24.92 -1.58
N LYS A 203 -14.08 25.71 -2.65
CA LYS A 203 -15.15 26.05 -3.61
C LYS A 203 -16.45 26.55 -2.93
N GLY A 204 -16.32 27.16 -1.75
CA GLY A 204 -17.44 27.64 -0.94
C GLY A 204 -18.35 26.52 -0.39
N TYR A 205 -17.91 25.27 -0.45
CA TYR A 205 -18.73 24.14 -0.02
C TYR A 205 -18.99 24.19 1.49
N ARG A 206 -20.27 24.01 1.87
CA ARG A 206 -20.71 23.93 3.27
C ARG A 206 -21.42 22.59 3.50
N PRO A 207 -20.91 21.72 4.38
CA PRO A 207 -21.48 20.38 4.60
C PRO A 207 -22.95 20.37 5.02
N ASP A 208 -23.41 21.40 5.73
CA ASP A 208 -24.77 21.49 6.27
C ASP A 208 -25.69 22.40 5.44
N ALA A 209 -25.22 22.90 4.30
CA ALA A 209 -26.04 23.72 3.41
C ALA A 209 -27.15 22.89 2.73
N PRO A 210 -28.23 23.57 2.27
CA PRO A 210 -29.26 22.93 1.46
C PRO A 210 -28.68 22.14 0.28
N PRO A 211 -29.30 21.02 -0.14
CA PRO A 211 -28.78 20.17 -1.21
C PRO A 211 -28.44 20.94 -2.50
N GLU A 212 -29.24 21.93 -2.88
CA GLU A 212 -29.03 22.73 -4.09
C GLU A 212 -27.74 23.57 -4.02
N GLU A 213 -27.45 24.17 -2.87
CA GLU A 213 -26.21 24.92 -2.65
C GLU A 213 -24.99 24.01 -2.63
N ARG A 214 -25.10 22.85 -1.97
CA ARG A 214 -24.04 21.83 -1.97
C ARG A 214 -23.73 21.38 -3.40
N GLU A 215 -24.76 21.08 -4.18
CA GLU A 215 -24.61 20.64 -5.56
C GLU A 215 -23.98 21.73 -6.45
N ALA A 216 -24.27 23.01 -6.20
CA ALA A 216 -23.61 24.11 -6.90
C ALA A 216 -22.08 24.13 -6.66
N SER A 217 -21.64 23.98 -5.42
CA SER A 217 -20.21 23.86 -5.09
C SER A 217 -19.59 22.58 -5.64
N ILE A 218 -20.33 21.46 -5.65
CA ILE A 218 -19.83 20.19 -6.21
C ILE A 218 -19.60 20.30 -7.72
N ARG A 219 -20.46 20.99 -8.47
CA ARG A 219 -20.21 21.26 -9.91
C ARG A 219 -18.94 22.08 -10.15
N LEU A 220 -18.59 22.99 -9.24
CA LEU A 220 -17.32 23.73 -9.32
C LEU A 220 -16.11 22.82 -9.08
N TRP A 221 -16.23 21.86 -8.15
CA TRP A 221 -15.23 20.83 -7.92
C TRP A 221 -15.06 19.91 -9.13
N GLU A 222 -16.15 19.44 -9.73
CA GLU A 222 -16.11 18.57 -10.91
C GLU A 222 -15.46 19.26 -12.11
N ARG A 223 -15.78 20.53 -12.36
CA ARG A 223 -15.12 21.33 -13.39
C ARG A 223 -13.63 21.47 -13.12
N TRP A 224 -13.26 21.80 -11.88
CA TRP A 224 -11.86 21.90 -11.49
C TRP A 224 -11.12 20.58 -11.67
N LEU A 225 -11.73 19.44 -11.36
CA LEU A 225 -11.10 18.12 -11.55
C LEU A 225 -10.88 17.81 -13.04
N GLN A 226 -11.80 18.22 -13.91
CA GLN A 226 -11.62 18.12 -15.37
C GLN A 226 -10.43 18.96 -15.83
N GLU A 227 -10.34 20.21 -15.39
CA GLU A 227 -9.23 21.11 -15.70
C GLU A 227 -7.89 20.56 -15.17
N TYR A 228 -7.88 20.10 -13.91
CA TYR A 228 -6.71 19.49 -13.29
C TYR A 228 -6.21 18.30 -14.12
N ARG A 229 -7.12 17.40 -14.53
CA ARG A 229 -6.79 16.24 -15.37
C ARG A 229 -6.26 16.63 -16.75
N SER A 230 -6.78 17.71 -17.35
CA SER A 230 -6.33 18.20 -18.66
C SER A 230 -4.94 18.85 -18.63
N ASN A 231 -4.46 19.24 -17.45
CA ASN A 231 -3.18 19.93 -17.26
C ASN A 231 -2.05 19.01 -16.77
N LEU A 232 -2.29 17.70 -16.64
CA LEU A 232 -1.28 16.69 -16.30
C LEU A 232 -0.43 16.31 -17.53
#